data_AF-A0A7Z7LU21-F1
#
_entry.id   AF-A0A7Z7LU21-F1
#
_cell.length_a   1.000
_cell.length_b   1.000
_cell.length_c   1.000
_cell.angle_alpha   90.00
_cell.angle_beta   90.00
_cell.angle_gamma   90.00
#
_symmetry.space_group_name_H-M   'P 1'
#
loop_
_entity.id
_entity.type
_entity.pdbx_description
1 polymer ?
#
loop_
_entity_poly.entity_id
_entity_poly.type
_entity_poly.pdbx_seq_one_letter_code
_entity_poly.pdbx_strand_id
1 'polypeptide(L)'
;MEGKAKEAFEKWYFDTQCEKERKGGASQRQLFRWLYDDGQGVILNSFIINWLDSVGIFIEIHTQGLQRWFYYKVKFLEVIESRELVRNRQEATEAAIKKAVEIYNEKYKENEENNASN
;
A
#
# COMPACT_ATOMS: atom_id res chain seq x y z
N MET A 1 -7.89 -0.99 1.83
CA MET A 1 -6.94 -2.10 1.61
C MET A 1 -7.63 -3.39 2.00
N GLU A 2 -7.41 -4.48 1.27
CA GLU A 2 -8.13 -5.75 1.43
C GLU A 2 -7.20 -6.94 1.18
N GLY A 3 -7.60 -8.13 1.62
CA GLY A 3 -6.87 -9.38 1.39
C GLY A 3 -5.54 -9.48 2.16
N LYS A 4 -4.61 -10.29 1.63
CA LYS A 4 -3.28 -10.54 2.21
C LYS A 4 -2.46 -9.27 2.38
N ALA A 5 -2.63 -8.31 1.48
CA ALA A 5 -2.02 -7.00 1.60
C ALA A 5 -2.39 -6.31 2.91
N LYS A 6 -3.67 -6.37 3.32
CA LYS A 6 -4.13 -5.78 4.58
C LYS A 6 -3.46 -6.45 5.78
N GLU A 7 -3.45 -7.78 5.82
CA GLU A 7 -2.84 -8.55 6.91
C GLU A 7 -1.33 -8.25 7.03
N ALA A 8 -0.63 -8.24 5.90
CA ALA A 8 0.81 -7.95 5.86
C ALA A 8 1.13 -6.51 6.25
N PHE A 9 0.35 -5.54 5.76
CA PHE A 9 0.49 -4.14 6.12
C PHE A 9 0.26 -3.91 7.61
N GLU A 10 -0.82 -4.46 8.18
CA GLU A 10 -1.13 -4.32 9.61
C GLU A 10 -0.03 -4.91 10.49
N LYS A 11 0.51 -6.07 10.10
CA LYS A 11 1.66 -6.68 10.78
C LYS A 11 2.89 -5.79 10.69
N TRP A 12 3.24 -5.34 9.49
CA TRP A 12 4.38 -4.45 9.26
C TRP A 12 4.26 -3.15 10.06
N TYR A 13 3.09 -2.52 10.04
CA TYR A 13 2.84 -1.26 10.73
C TYR A 13 3.01 -1.43 12.24
N PHE A 14 2.43 -2.50 12.80
CA PHE A 14 2.57 -2.79 14.22
C PHE A 14 4.02 -3.07 14.61
N ASP A 15 4.74 -3.87 13.82
CA ASP A 15 6.10 -4.27 14.10
C ASP A 15 7.11 -3.11 13.95
N THR A 16 6.86 -2.17 13.04
CA THR A 16 7.83 -1.11 12.70
C THR A 16 7.48 0.26 13.28
N GLN A 17 6.19 0.59 13.44
CA GLN A 17 5.75 1.93 13.84
C GLN A 17 5.21 1.98 15.27
N CYS A 18 4.80 0.85 15.84
CA CYS A 18 4.15 0.78 17.16
C CYS A 18 5.04 0.22 18.28
N GLU A 19 6.37 0.24 18.12
CA GLU A 19 7.31 -0.31 19.11
C GLU A 19 7.18 0.35 20.50
N LYS A 20 6.84 1.65 20.56
CA LYS A 20 6.60 2.38 21.81
C LYS A 20 5.25 2.03 22.45
N GLU A 21 4.22 1.74 21.65
CA GLU A 21 2.88 1.38 22.10
C GLU A 21 2.84 -0.02 22.74
N ARG A 22 3.72 -0.94 22.33
CA ARG A 22 3.96 -2.22 23.05
C ARG A 22 4.31 -2.01 24.53
N LYS A 23 4.90 -0.86 24.89
CA LYS A 23 5.24 -0.51 26.27
C LYS A 23 4.15 0.30 26.98
N GLY A 24 3.23 0.93 26.23
CA GLY A 24 2.19 1.84 26.72
C GLY A 24 0.80 1.22 26.93
N GLY A 25 0.57 -0.01 26.42
CA GLY A 25 -0.64 -0.78 26.71
C GLY A 25 -1.86 -0.46 25.84
N ALA A 26 -1.73 0.34 24.77
CA ALA A 26 -2.81 0.48 23.79
C ALA A 26 -3.06 -0.86 23.09
N SER A 27 -4.33 -1.24 22.97
CA SER A 27 -4.69 -2.45 22.25
C SER A 27 -4.47 -2.26 20.74
N GLN A 28 -4.04 -3.32 20.04
CA GLN A 28 -3.89 -3.33 18.59
C GLN A 28 -5.16 -2.86 17.86
N ARG A 29 -6.33 -3.17 18.41
CA ARG A 29 -7.63 -2.71 17.91
C ARG A 29 -7.79 -1.19 17.96
N GLN A 30 -7.34 -0.53 19.03
CA GLN A 30 -7.41 0.93 19.14
C GLN A 30 -6.46 1.61 18.15
N LEU A 31 -5.26 1.06 17.96
CA LEU A 31 -4.27 1.57 17.02
C LEU A 31 -4.80 1.53 15.58
N PHE A 32 -5.39 0.41 15.15
CA PHE A 32 -5.94 0.32 13.79
C PHE A 32 -7.21 1.14 13.61
N ARG A 33 -8.05 1.27 14.66
CA ARG A 33 -9.17 2.20 14.61
C ARG A 33 -8.69 3.63 14.36
N TRP A 34 -7.68 4.07 15.12
CA TRP A 34 -7.08 5.39 14.89
C TRP A 34 -6.48 5.49 13.48
N LEU A 35 -5.76 4.48 13.01
CA LEU A 35 -5.11 4.50 11.69
C LEU A 35 -6.09 4.57 10.52
N TYR A 36 -7.20 3.83 10.58
CA TYR A 36 -8.17 3.74 9.47
C TYR A 36 -9.33 4.72 9.57
N ASP A 37 -9.84 5.01 10.77
CA ASP A 37 -11.05 5.82 10.96
C ASP A 37 -10.71 7.28 11.31
N ASP A 38 -9.71 7.49 12.16
CA ASP A 38 -9.33 8.83 12.66
C ASP A 38 -8.12 9.42 11.91
N GLY A 39 -7.38 8.57 11.22
CA GLY A 39 -6.19 8.90 10.45
C GLY A 39 -6.61 9.67 9.21
N GLN A 40 -6.15 10.92 9.10
CA GLN A 40 -6.30 11.67 7.86
C GLN A 40 -5.79 10.82 6.71
N GLY A 41 -6.59 10.56 5.67
CA GLY A 41 -6.26 9.60 4.61
C GLY A 41 -4.87 9.80 3.96
N VAL A 42 -4.33 11.01 4.04
CA VAL A 42 -2.94 11.34 3.65
C VAL A 42 -1.89 10.57 4.48
N ILE A 43 -2.06 10.50 5.81
CA ILE A 43 -1.15 9.79 6.72
C ILE A 43 -1.25 8.29 6.49
N LEU A 44 -2.46 7.75 6.32
CA LEU A 44 -2.63 6.34 5.99
C LEU A 44 -1.93 6.02 4.66
N ASN A 45 -2.15 6.82 3.62
CA ASN A 45 -1.52 6.61 2.32
C ASN A 45 0.02 6.65 2.38
N SER A 46 0.61 7.53 3.21
CA SER A 46 2.07 7.57 3.36
C SER A 46 2.63 6.31 4.02
N PHE A 47 1.95 5.76 5.03
CA PHE A 47 2.34 4.48 5.61
C PHE A 47 2.20 3.33 4.63
N ILE A 48 1.13 3.31 3.84
CA ILE A 48 0.91 2.28 2.83
C ILE A 48 2.01 2.32 1.77
N ILE A 49 2.37 3.50 1.26
CA ILE A 49 3.44 3.65 0.27
C ILE A 49 4.79 3.17 0.84
N ASN A 50 5.13 3.56 2.06
CA ASN A 50 6.38 3.13 2.71
C ASN A 50 6.43 1.60 2.90
N TRP A 51 5.29 0.99 3.27
CA TRP A 51 5.19 -0.46 3.33
C TRP A 51 5.38 -1.12 1.96
N LEU A 52 4.71 -0.61 0.91
CA LEU A 52 4.83 -1.12 -0.46
C LEU A 52 6.28 -1.09 -0.95
N ASP A 53 7.00 0.01 -0.69
CA ASP A 53 8.42 0.13 -1.02
C ASP A 53 9.25 -0.95 -0.31
N SER A 54 8.94 -1.26 0.96
CA SER A 54 9.62 -2.31 1.74
C SER A 54 9.42 -3.73 1.20
N VAL A 55 8.35 -3.97 0.43
CA VAL A 55 8.05 -5.25 -0.22
C VAL A 55 8.35 -5.24 -1.73
N GLY A 56 9.06 -4.22 -2.22
CA GLY A 56 9.53 -4.14 -3.60
C GLY A 56 8.47 -3.71 -4.63
N ILE A 57 7.35 -3.13 -4.17
CA ILE A 57 6.32 -2.54 -5.03
C ILE A 57 6.42 -1.01 -4.95
N PHE A 58 6.82 -0.38 -6.05
CA PHE A 58 7.08 1.06 -6.08
C PHE A 58 6.00 1.81 -6.85
N ILE A 59 5.54 2.93 -6.29
CA ILE A 59 4.58 3.83 -6.93
C ILE A 59 5.30 5.10 -7.38
N GLU A 60 5.10 5.47 -8.64
CA GLU A 60 5.54 6.78 -9.16
C GLU A 60 4.35 7.57 -9.68
N ILE A 61 4.27 8.84 -9.31
CA ILE A 61 3.26 9.79 -9.80
C ILE A 61 3.95 10.87 -10.60
N HIS A 62 3.49 11.09 -11.83
CA HIS A 62 4.07 12.05 -12.78
C HIS A 62 2.99 12.96 -13.35
N THR A 63 3.36 14.16 -13.76
CA THR A 63 2.49 15.04 -14.57
C THR A 63 2.72 14.77 -16.06
N GLN A 64 1.67 14.92 -16.88
CA GLN A 64 1.78 14.82 -18.34
C GLN A 64 1.60 16.19 -19.00
N GLY A 65 2.73 16.79 -19.41
CA GLY A 65 2.76 18.06 -20.12
C GLY A 65 2.35 19.27 -19.27
N LEU A 66 1.95 20.36 -19.92
CA LEU A 66 1.43 21.59 -19.27
C LEU A 66 -0.05 21.46 -18.85
N GLN A 67 -0.71 20.36 -19.22
CA GLN A 67 -2.10 20.12 -18.82
C GLN A 67 -2.14 19.43 -17.45
N ARG A 68 -3.21 19.66 -16.69
CA ARG A 68 -3.42 19.18 -15.32
C ARG A 68 -3.62 17.65 -15.20
N TRP A 69 -3.10 16.86 -16.13
CA TRP A 69 -3.20 15.40 -16.09
C TRP A 69 -2.02 14.78 -15.36
N PHE A 70 -2.32 13.68 -14.69
CA PHE A 70 -1.34 12.92 -13.91
C PHE A 70 -1.37 11.49 -14.41
N TYR A 71 -0.22 10.85 -14.51
CA TYR A 71 -0.17 9.41 -14.69
C TYR A 71 0.58 8.75 -13.54
N TYR A 72 0.15 7.56 -13.17
CA TYR A 72 0.90 6.73 -12.23
C TYR A 72 1.61 5.59 -12.95
N LYS A 73 2.68 5.09 -12.32
CA LYS A 73 3.30 3.81 -12.64
C LYS A 73 3.38 2.99 -11.36
N VAL A 74 3.04 1.71 -11.44
CA VAL A 74 3.33 0.74 -10.38
C VAL A 74 4.36 -0.24 -10.91
N LYS A 75 5.43 -0.43 -10.14
CA LYS A 75 6.53 -1.34 -10.48
C LYS A 75 6.65 -2.44 -9.43
N PHE A 76 6.95 -3.66 -9.85
CA PHE A 76 7.38 -4.74 -8.97
C PHE A 76 8.79 -5.17 -9.37
N LEU A 77 9.76 -5.09 -8.45
CA LEU A 77 11.17 -5.42 -8.72
C LEU A 77 11.68 -4.80 -10.05
N GLU A 78 11.43 -3.50 -10.23
CA GLU A 78 11.81 -2.69 -11.42
C GLU A 78 10.99 -2.92 -12.70
N VAL A 79 10.14 -3.95 -12.78
CA VAL A 79 9.25 -4.18 -13.93
C VAL A 79 7.99 -3.32 -13.79
N ILE A 80 7.61 -2.59 -14.84
CA ILE A 80 6.36 -1.81 -14.86
C ILE A 80 5.19 -2.78 -15.03
N GLU A 81 4.38 -2.91 -13.98
CA GLU A 81 3.19 -3.78 -13.94
C GLU A 81 1.91 -3.01 -14.32
N SER A 82 1.86 -1.70 -14.06
CA SER A 82 0.72 -0.86 -14.46
C SER A 82 1.12 0.58 -14.75
N ARG A 83 0.38 1.21 -15.66
CA ARG A 83 0.46 2.64 -15.98
C ARG A 83 -0.88 3.16 -16.48
N GLU A 84 -1.36 4.25 -15.89
CA GLU A 84 -2.65 4.84 -16.28
C GLU A 84 -2.63 6.37 -16.11
N LEU A 85 -3.45 7.06 -16.93
CA LEU A 85 -3.61 8.52 -16.94
C LEU A 85 -4.93 8.92 -16.27
N VAL A 86 -4.87 9.90 -15.36
CA VAL A 86 -6.00 10.37 -14.55
C VAL A 86 -6.00 11.90 -14.40
N ARG A 87 -7.09 12.47 -13.86
CA ARG A 87 -7.36 13.92 -13.91
C ARG A 87 -6.63 14.72 -12.84
N ASN A 88 -6.26 14.12 -11.72
CA ASN A 88 -5.58 14.84 -10.65
C ASN A 88 -4.64 13.92 -9.85
N ARG A 89 -3.80 14.53 -9.03
CA ARG A 89 -2.79 13.83 -8.21
C ARG A 89 -3.42 12.88 -7.18
N GLN A 90 -4.55 13.28 -6.59
CA GLN A 90 -5.23 12.50 -5.55
C GLN A 90 -5.74 11.18 -6.14
N GLU A 91 -6.47 11.27 -7.25
CA GLU A 91 -6.92 10.10 -8.04
C GLU A 91 -5.75 9.22 -8.45
N ALA A 92 -4.64 9.82 -8.90
CA ALA A 92 -3.45 9.07 -9.32
C ALA A 92 -2.86 8.27 -8.15
N THR A 93 -2.82 8.88 -6.97
CA THR A 93 -2.28 8.26 -5.76
C THR A 93 -3.17 7.11 -5.29
N GLU A 94 -4.49 7.34 -5.22
CA GLU A 94 -5.46 6.32 -4.77
C GLU A 94 -5.52 5.14 -5.75
N ALA A 95 -5.54 5.41 -7.06
CA ALA A 95 -5.53 4.37 -8.09
C ALA A 95 -4.22 3.56 -8.07
N ALA A 96 -3.07 4.23 -7.92
CA ALA A 96 -1.79 3.55 -7.83
C ALA A 96 -1.68 2.65 -6.59
N ILE A 97 -2.13 3.13 -5.42
CA ILE A 97 -2.16 2.33 -4.19
C ILE A 97 -3.06 1.11 -4.38
N LYS A 98 -4.26 1.31 -4.95
CA LYS A 98 -5.18 0.21 -5.22
C LYS A 98 -4.52 -0.83 -6.12
N LYS A 99 -3.88 -0.40 -7.21
CA LYS A 99 -3.23 -1.33 -8.14
C LYS A 99 -2.02 -2.04 -7.54
N ALA A 100 -1.24 -1.36 -6.71
CA ALA A 100 -0.13 -1.96 -5.97
C ALA A 100 -0.61 -3.03 -4.98
N VAL A 101 -1.74 -2.79 -4.30
CA VAL A 101 -2.38 -3.76 -3.41
C VAL A 101 -2.90 -4.98 -4.19
N GLU A 102 -3.48 -4.78 -5.38
CA GLU A 102 -3.87 -5.88 -6.27
C GLU A 102 -2.66 -6.74 -6.67
N ILE A 103 -1.56 -6.11 -7.13
CA ILE A 103 -0.32 -6.81 -7.51
C ILE A 103 0.23 -7.60 -6.32
N TYR A 104 0.26 -7.02 -5.12
CA TYR A 104 0.68 -7.75 -3.92
C TYR A 104 -0.20 -8.97 -3.69
N ASN A 105 -1.52 -8.79 -3.68
CA ASN A 105 -2.45 -9.88 -3.45
C ASN A 105 -2.30 -10.99 -4.50
N GLU A 106 -2.09 -10.66 -5.77
CA GLU A 106 -1.87 -11.64 -6.85
C GLU A 106 -0.59 -12.45 -6.61
N LYS A 107 0.55 -11.78 -6.42
CA LYS A 107 1.86 -12.45 -6.24
C LYS A 107 1.92 -13.32 -4.98
N TYR A 108 1.20 -12.93 -3.93
CA TYR A 108 1.20 -13.64 -2.64
C TYR A 108 0.00 -14.56 -2.42
N LYS A 109 -0.95 -14.61 -3.36
CA LYS A 109 -1.97 -15.67 -3.45
C LYS A 109 -1.40 -16.92 -4.12
N GLU A 110 -0.59 -16.76 -5.17
CA GLU A 110 0.08 -17.87 -5.88
C GLU A 110 1.04 -18.68 -4.98
N ASN A 111 1.64 -18.06 -3.97
CA ASN A 111 2.55 -18.73 -3.03
C ASN A 111 1.83 -19.71 -2.07
N GLU A 112 0.52 -19.60 -1.86
CA GLU A 112 -0.22 -20.57 -1.02
C GLU A 112 -0.69 -21.78 -1.84
N GLU A 113 -1.09 -21.59 -3.11
CA GLU A 113 -1.52 -22.68 -3.99
C GLU A 113 -0.35 -23.61 -4.39
N ASN A 114 0.85 -23.05 -4.58
CA ASN A 114 2.06 -23.83 -4.86
C ASN A 114 2.61 -24.58 -3.62
N ASN A 115 2.31 -24.11 -2.40
CA ASN A 115 2.72 -24.78 -1.15
C ASN A 115 1.69 -25.79 -0.63
N ALA A 116 0.43 -25.73 -1.09
CA ALA A 116 -0.60 -26.73 -0.79
C ALA A 116 -0.58 -27.95 -1.73
N SER A 117 0.28 -27.93 -2.76
CA SER A 117 0.38 -28.98 -3.79
C SER A 117 1.62 -29.88 -3.64
N ASN A 118 2.35 -29.78 -2.52
CA ASN A 118 3.55 -30.60 -2.22
C ASN A 118 3.33 -31.48 -0.98
#